data_AF-A0A956PAT6-F1
#
_entry.id   AF-A0A956PAT6-F1
#
_cell.length_a   1.000
_cell.length_b   1.000
_cell.length_c   1.000
_cell.angle_alpha   90.00
_cell.angle_beta   90.00
_cell.angle_gamma   90.00
#
_symmetry.space_group_name_H-M   'P 1'
#
loop_
_entity.id
_entity.type
_entity.pdbx_description
1 polymer ?
#
loop_
_entity_poly.entity_id
_entity_poly.type
_entity_poly.pdbx_seq_one_letter_code
_entity_poly.pdbx_strand_id
1 'polypeptide(L)'
;NTSSGNGGLYPLPTTPIYAATKAAVTSISEVLRAQLEMTGSRIQASVLFPGPNIVRTNIFTAQRNRPAALPLEKEASTPPPTLEEIGAMLESVGMAFGVTEPEEAAEHAFEGIRANRFWLLPPSDHIDQRIRDRVESILKRENPRLTFF
;
A
#
# COMPACT_ATOMS: atom_id res chain seq x y z
N ASN A 1 0.86 -12.12 -1.67
CA ASN A 1 -0.01 -11.03 -2.20
C ASN A 1 0.62 -9.67 -1.91
N THR A 2 0.33 -8.63 -2.70
CA THR A 2 0.90 -7.28 -2.49
C THR A 2 -0.19 -6.25 -2.17
N SER A 3 -0.14 -5.69 -0.97
CA SER A 3 -1.03 -4.63 -0.51
C SER A 3 -0.37 -3.24 -0.60
N SER A 4 -0.91 -2.25 0.10
CA SER A 4 -0.39 -0.88 0.19
C SER A 4 -0.83 -0.26 1.50
N GLY A 5 -0.02 0.67 2.04
CA GLY A 5 -0.45 1.50 3.18
C GLY A 5 -1.81 2.14 2.89
N ASN A 6 -1.96 2.74 1.69
CA ASN A 6 -3.23 3.23 1.19
C ASN A 6 -4.25 2.11 0.96
N GLY A 7 -5.25 2.05 1.84
CA GLY A 7 -6.32 1.07 1.86
C GLY A 7 -6.02 -0.15 2.71
N GLY A 8 -4.85 -0.76 2.50
CA GLY A 8 -4.44 -1.97 3.22
C GLY A 8 -4.14 -1.74 4.70
N LEU A 9 -3.72 -0.53 5.08
CA LEU A 9 -3.47 -0.12 6.48
C LEU A 9 -4.35 1.08 6.85
N TYR A 10 -4.35 2.13 6.01
CA TYR A 10 -5.12 3.36 6.18
C TYR A 10 -5.53 3.92 4.80
N PRO A 11 -6.76 4.40 4.58
CA PRO A 11 -7.19 4.89 3.27
C PRO A 11 -6.76 6.35 3.03
N LEU A 12 -6.34 6.65 1.80
CA LEU A 12 -6.19 8.02 1.32
C LEU A 12 -7.49 8.47 0.61
N PRO A 13 -7.96 9.71 0.83
CA PRO A 13 -9.27 10.15 0.37
C PRO A 13 -9.42 10.29 -1.15
N THR A 14 -8.31 10.40 -1.90
CA THR A 14 -8.31 10.71 -3.34
C THR A 14 -8.24 9.48 -4.25
N THR A 15 -8.14 8.27 -3.70
CA THR A 15 -7.86 7.04 -4.46
C THR A 15 -8.78 5.87 -4.03
N PRO A 16 -10.11 6.05 -4.05
CA PRO A 16 -11.06 5.13 -3.41
C PRO A 16 -11.01 3.71 -3.99
N ILE A 17 -10.90 3.55 -5.31
CA ILE A 17 -10.84 2.23 -5.96
C ILE A 17 -9.55 1.50 -5.56
N TYR A 18 -8.41 2.20 -5.58
CA TYR A 18 -7.14 1.62 -5.15
C TYR A 18 -7.19 1.24 -3.67
N ALA A 19 -7.65 2.13 -2.80
CA ALA A 19 -7.76 1.87 -1.37
C ALA A 19 -8.66 0.66 -1.07
N ALA A 20 -9.85 0.59 -1.68
CA ALA A 20 -10.77 -0.53 -1.49
C ALA A 20 -10.15 -1.87 -1.95
N THR A 21 -9.51 -1.89 -3.12
CA THR A 21 -8.89 -3.12 -3.64
C THR A 21 -7.73 -3.59 -2.78
N LYS A 22 -6.89 -2.68 -2.27
CA LYS A 22 -5.78 -3.02 -1.37
C LYS A 22 -6.25 -3.49 0.01
N ALA A 23 -7.33 -2.92 0.54
CA ALA A 23 -7.99 -3.44 1.75
C ALA A 23 -8.48 -4.88 1.55
N ALA A 24 -9.14 -5.16 0.41
CA ALA A 24 -9.61 -6.51 0.07
C ALA A 24 -8.46 -7.50 -0.05
N VAL A 25 -7.34 -7.12 -0.70
CA VAL A 25 -6.14 -7.95 -0.80
C VAL A 25 -5.55 -8.27 0.57
N THR A 26 -5.49 -7.29 1.48
CA THR A 26 -5.04 -7.52 2.86
C THR A 26 -5.93 -8.56 3.54
N SER A 27 -7.24 -8.33 3.55
CA SER A 27 -8.19 -9.21 4.24
C SER A 27 -8.20 -10.64 3.68
N ILE A 28 -8.21 -10.80 2.35
CA ILE A 28 -8.15 -12.12 1.72
C ILE A 28 -6.85 -12.86 2.08
N SER A 29 -5.72 -12.13 2.23
CA SER A 29 -4.45 -12.74 2.59
C SER A 29 -4.43 -13.24 4.04
N GLU A 30 -5.02 -12.50 4.97
CA GLU A 30 -5.17 -12.90 6.38
C GLU A 30 -6.01 -14.18 6.48
N VAL A 31 -7.16 -14.20 5.79
CA VAL A 31 -8.05 -15.37 5.74
C VAL A 31 -7.34 -16.58 5.14
N LEU A 32 -6.61 -16.40 4.03
CA LEU A 32 -5.85 -17.49 3.42
C LEU A 32 -4.78 -18.05 4.36
N ARG A 33 -4.06 -17.18 5.09
CA ARG A 33 -3.06 -17.61 6.07
C ARG A 33 -3.70 -18.49 7.15
N ALA A 34 -4.83 -18.07 7.72
CA ALA A 34 -5.55 -18.83 8.72
C ALA A 34 -6.06 -20.18 8.18
N GLN A 35 -6.63 -20.21 6.97
CA GLN A 35 -7.11 -21.44 6.33
C GLN A 35 -5.99 -22.46 6.08
N LEU A 36 -4.80 -21.99 5.68
CA LEU A 36 -3.62 -22.84 5.51
C LEU A 36 -3.13 -23.43 6.84
N GLU A 37 -3.19 -22.65 7.92
CA GLU A 37 -2.85 -23.13 9.27
C GLU A 37 -3.85 -24.17 9.79
N MET A 38 -5.15 -23.91 9.62
CA MET A 38 -6.23 -24.83 10.04
C MET A 38 -6.15 -26.20 9.36
N THR A 39 -5.59 -26.27 8.14
CA THR A 39 -5.43 -27.51 7.37
C THR A 39 -4.10 -28.22 7.64
N GLY A 40 -3.24 -27.66 8.49
CA GLY A 40 -1.89 -28.19 8.72
C GLY A 40 -1.01 -28.15 7.46
N SER A 41 -1.27 -27.20 6.56
CA SER A 41 -0.56 -27.09 5.28
C SER A 41 0.92 -26.78 5.48
N ARG A 42 1.77 -27.33 4.61
CA ARG A 42 3.19 -26.92 4.50
C ARG A 42 3.36 -25.59 3.76
N ILE A 43 2.30 -25.10 3.11
CA ILE A 43 2.26 -23.82 2.39
C ILE A 43 1.74 -22.75 3.35
N GLN A 44 2.31 -21.55 3.26
CA GLN A 44 1.93 -20.40 4.06
C GLN A 44 1.72 -19.20 3.14
N ALA A 45 0.95 -18.21 3.61
CA ALA A 45 0.68 -16.98 2.89
C ALA A 45 1.22 -15.77 3.65
N SER A 46 1.74 -14.79 2.91
CA SER A 46 2.18 -13.49 3.44
C SER A 46 1.63 -12.36 2.57
N VAL A 47 1.57 -11.17 3.15
CA VAL A 47 1.19 -9.93 2.47
C VAL A 47 2.34 -8.94 2.47
N LEU A 48 2.70 -8.46 1.27
CA LEU A 48 3.76 -7.48 1.04
C LEU A 48 3.22 -6.06 1.13
N PHE A 49 3.86 -5.24 1.95
CA PHE A 49 3.77 -3.79 1.94
C PHE A 49 5.11 -3.25 1.44
N PRO A 50 5.22 -2.84 0.17
CA PRO A 50 6.51 -2.58 -0.49
C PRO A 50 7.34 -1.40 0.03
N GLY A 51 6.85 -0.66 1.04
CA GLY A 51 7.41 0.60 1.52
C GLY A 51 8.77 0.46 2.22
N PRO A 52 9.14 1.39 3.13
CA PRO A 52 8.28 2.33 3.83
C PRO A 52 7.93 3.59 3.03
N ASN A 53 8.59 3.82 1.89
CA ASN A 53 8.36 4.98 1.03
C ASN A 53 7.64 4.60 -0.27
N ILE A 54 7.46 5.56 -1.18
CA ILE A 54 7.03 5.26 -2.55
C ILE A 54 8.12 4.45 -3.24
N VAL A 55 7.76 3.31 -3.83
CA VAL A 55 8.72 2.47 -4.56
C VAL A 55 8.94 3.03 -5.96
N ARG A 56 10.20 3.14 -6.40
CA ARG A 56 10.58 3.62 -7.75
C ARG A 56 10.09 2.66 -8.83
N THR A 57 8.84 2.83 -9.23
CA THR A 57 8.17 2.01 -10.24
C THR A 57 7.36 2.89 -11.18
N ASN A 58 6.92 2.31 -12.29
CA ASN A 58 6.03 2.97 -13.23
C ASN A 58 4.55 2.90 -12.78
N ILE A 59 4.24 2.92 -11.48
CA ILE A 59 2.85 2.77 -11.00
C ILE A 59 1.98 3.98 -11.39
N PHE A 60 2.56 5.18 -11.46
CA PHE A 60 1.81 6.40 -11.84
C PHE A 60 1.37 6.41 -13.30
N THR A 61 2.03 5.64 -14.17
CA THR A 61 1.64 5.47 -15.58
C THR A 61 0.90 4.15 -15.82
N ALA A 62 0.24 3.58 -14.80
CA ALA A 62 -0.41 2.26 -14.88
C ALA A 62 -1.53 2.16 -15.94
N GLN A 63 -2.05 3.29 -16.44
CA GLN A 63 -3.01 3.30 -17.56
C GLN A 63 -2.50 2.51 -18.77
N ARG A 64 -1.18 2.47 -19.00
CA ARG A 64 -0.57 1.70 -20.10
C ARG A 64 -0.91 0.21 -20.07
N ASN A 65 -1.28 -0.31 -18.90
CA ASN A 65 -1.64 -1.72 -18.68
C ASN A 65 -3.15 -1.97 -18.72
N ARG A 66 -3.97 -0.95 -18.98
CA ARG A 66 -5.43 -1.06 -18.99
C ARG A 66 -5.88 -1.90 -20.20
N PRO A 67 -6.68 -2.97 -20.00
CA PRO A 67 -7.20 -3.75 -21.11
C PRO A 67 -8.07 -2.90 -22.06
N ALA A 68 -7.98 -3.16 -23.37
CA ALA A 68 -8.78 -2.45 -24.37
C ALA A 68 -10.30 -2.58 -24.16
N ALA A 69 -10.75 -3.68 -23.54
CA ALA A 69 -12.15 -3.91 -23.20
C ALA A 69 -12.67 -3.07 -22.02
N LEU A 70 -11.79 -2.33 -21.32
CA LEU A 70 -12.13 -1.46 -20.19
C LEU A 70 -11.66 -0.02 -20.46
N PRO A 71 -12.16 0.63 -21.52
CA PRO A 71 -11.72 1.97 -21.91
C PRO A 71 -11.98 2.99 -20.78
N LEU A 72 -11.24 4.10 -20.82
CA LEU A 72 -11.56 5.24 -19.97
C LEU A 72 -12.86 5.87 -20.48
N GLU A 73 -13.81 6.12 -19.59
CA GLU A 73 -15.01 6.91 -19.91
C GLU A 73 -14.66 8.38 -20.18
N LYS A 74 -13.58 8.85 -19.56
CA LYS A 74 -13.04 10.21 -19.72
C LYS A 74 -11.52 10.17 -19.69
N GLU A 75 -10.89 10.84 -20.64
CA GLU A 75 -9.44 11.05 -20.62
C GLU A 75 -9.05 11.94 -19.43
N ALA A 76 -7.88 11.64 -18.85
CA ALA A 76 -7.34 12.50 -17.80
C ALA A 76 -7.05 13.88 -18.39
N SER A 77 -7.47 14.94 -17.68
CA SER A 77 -7.23 16.32 -18.11
C SER A 77 -5.77 16.73 -18.05
N THR A 78 -4.95 15.99 -17.29
CA THR A 78 -3.52 16.23 -17.11
C THR A 78 -2.77 14.89 -17.14
N PRO A 79 -1.51 14.89 -17.58
CA PRO A 79 -0.66 13.70 -17.46
C PRO A 79 -0.50 13.29 -15.99
N PRO A 80 -0.29 11.99 -15.71
CA PRO A 80 0.06 11.54 -14.36
C PRO A 80 1.41 12.14 -13.94
N PRO A 81 1.58 12.50 -12.65
CA PRO A 81 2.82 13.10 -12.20
C PRO A 81 3.98 12.09 -12.23
N THR A 82 5.19 12.57 -12.46
CA THR A 82 6.41 11.77 -12.28
C THR A 82 6.75 11.62 -10.79
N LEU A 83 7.63 10.68 -10.48
CA LEU A 83 8.09 10.50 -9.09
C LEU A 83 8.82 11.75 -8.59
N GLU A 84 9.56 12.41 -9.47
CA GLU A 84 10.27 13.66 -9.22
C GLU A 84 9.30 14.82 -8.95
N GLU A 85 8.19 14.91 -9.71
CA GLU A 85 7.14 15.92 -9.48
C GLU A 85 6.43 15.70 -8.14
N ILE A 86 6.18 14.44 -7.75
CA ILE A 86 5.65 14.10 -6.43
C ILE A 86 6.64 14.50 -5.33
N GLY A 87 7.92 14.20 -5.53
CA GLY A 87 8.98 14.58 -4.59
C GLY A 87 9.03 16.09 -4.38
N ALA A 88 9.07 16.87 -5.48
CA ALA A 88 9.07 18.33 -5.43
C ALA A 88 7.81 18.90 -4.75
N MET A 89 6.64 18.29 -4.98
CA MET A 89 5.40 18.68 -4.30
C MET A 89 5.52 18.47 -2.78
N LEU A 90 5.97 17.30 -2.33
CA LEU A 90 6.10 16.97 -0.91
C LEU A 90 7.14 17.86 -0.22
N GLU A 91 8.29 18.09 -0.87
CA GLU A 91 9.30 19.01 -0.38
C GLU A 91 8.77 20.45 -0.25
N SER A 92 7.96 20.91 -1.21
CA SER A 92 7.37 22.26 -1.18
C SER A 92 6.43 22.51 0.01
N VAL A 93 5.87 21.44 0.59
CA VAL A 93 5.02 21.50 1.80
C VAL A 93 5.76 21.04 3.06
N GLY A 94 7.09 20.91 2.99
CA GLY A 94 7.94 20.56 4.13
C GLY A 94 7.87 19.10 4.56
N MET A 95 7.38 18.22 3.69
CA MET A 95 7.35 16.78 3.93
C MET A 95 8.59 16.12 3.35
N ALA A 96 9.27 15.32 4.16
CA ALA A 96 10.41 14.53 3.70
C ALA A 96 9.94 13.52 2.64
N PHE A 97 10.63 13.51 1.50
CA PHE A 97 10.38 12.56 0.43
C PHE A 97 11.48 11.48 0.41
N GLY A 98 11.09 10.26 0.74
CA GLY A 98 11.92 9.08 0.51
C GLY A 98 11.45 8.33 -0.73
N VAL A 99 12.36 7.57 -1.34
CA VAL A 99 12.05 6.57 -2.35
C VAL A 99 12.63 5.25 -1.88
N THR A 100 11.89 4.16 -2.07
CA THR A 100 12.38 2.80 -1.87
C THR A 100 12.72 2.23 -3.24
N GLU A 101 13.92 1.70 -3.42
CA GLU A 101 14.27 1.02 -4.68
C GLU A 101 13.61 -0.38 -4.75
N PRO A 102 13.27 -0.88 -5.95
CA PRO A 102 12.65 -2.20 -6.10
C PRO A 102 13.43 -3.35 -5.45
N GLU A 103 14.77 -3.26 -5.46
CA GLU A 103 15.68 -4.23 -4.85
C GLU A 103 15.52 -4.27 -3.32
N GLU A 104 15.37 -3.12 -2.67
CA GLU A 104 15.12 -3.02 -1.22
C GLU A 104 13.78 -3.67 -0.85
N ALA A 105 12.73 -3.39 -1.63
CA ALA A 105 11.41 -4.00 -1.43
C ALA A 105 11.45 -5.53 -1.64
N ALA A 106 12.25 -6.01 -2.59
CA ALA A 106 12.44 -7.42 -2.85
C ALA A 106 13.22 -8.10 -1.71
N GLU A 107 14.31 -7.49 -1.22
CA GLU A 107 15.11 -8.00 -0.11
C GLU A 107 14.26 -8.18 1.14
N HIS A 108 13.52 -7.14 1.54
CA HIS A 108 12.60 -7.19 2.68
C HIS A 108 11.53 -8.29 2.53
N ALA A 109 10.99 -8.47 1.32
CA ALA A 109 10.02 -9.52 1.04
C ALA A 109 10.63 -10.92 1.25
N PHE A 110 11.82 -11.18 0.69
CA PHE A 110 12.50 -12.46 0.81
C PHE A 110 12.92 -12.76 2.25
N GLU A 111 13.42 -11.77 2.99
CA GLU A 111 13.73 -11.92 4.41
C GLU A 111 12.50 -12.31 5.23
N GLY A 112 11.37 -11.63 5.02
CA GLY A 112 10.16 -11.93 5.78
C GLY A 112 9.53 -13.26 5.39
N ILE A 113 9.63 -13.69 4.13
CA ILE A 113 9.23 -15.04 3.71
C ILE A 113 10.09 -16.09 4.42
N ARG A 114 11.42 -15.94 4.43
CA ARG A 114 12.33 -16.89 5.12
C ARG A 114 12.07 -16.96 6.63
N ALA A 115 11.67 -15.84 7.23
CA ALA A 115 11.31 -15.76 8.65
C ALA A 115 9.85 -16.16 8.94
N ASN A 116 9.09 -16.65 7.96
CA ASN A 116 7.67 -16.99 8.10
C ASN A 116 6.83 -15.84 8.72
N ARG A 117 7.06 -14.61 8.26
CA ARG A 117 6.26 -13.45 8.67
C ARG A 117 5.04 -13.30 7.76
N PHE A 118 3.88 -13.02 8.36
CA PHE A 118 2.68 -12.68 7.60
C PHE A 118 2.75 -11.24 7.05
N TRP A 119 3.00 -10.28 7.94
CA TRP A 119 3.15 -8.86 7.60
C TRP A 119 4.58 -8.58 7.10
N LEU A 120 4.76 -8.54 5.78
CA LEU A 120 6.01 -8.06 5.18
C LEU A 120 5.93 -6.53 5.06
N LEU A 121 5.91 -5.86 6.22
CA LEU A 121 5.81 -4.42 6.40
C LEU A 121 7.11 -3.91 7.03
N PRO A 122 7.90 -3.07 6.35
CA PRO A 122 9.14 -2.56 6.91
C PRO A 122 8.86 -1.51 8.00
N PRO A 123 9.75 -1.37 8.99
CA PRO A 123 9.57 -0.41 10.09
C PRO A 123 9.44 1.03 9.58
N SER A 124 8.48 1.77 10.14
CA SER A 124 8.31 3.20 9.86
C SER A 124 7.42 3.85 10.92
N ASP A 125 8.00 4.77 11.71
CA ASP A 125 7.27 5.49 12.75
C ASP A 125 6.04 6.23 12.21
N HIS A 126 6.17 6.78 10.99
CA HIS A 126 5.08 7.48 10.32
C HIS A 126 3.91 6.54 9.96
N ILE A 127 4.21 5.38 9.37
CA ILE A 127 3.19 4.37 9.04
C ILE A 127 2.56 3.82 10.32
N ASP A 128 3.38 3.50 11.31
CA ASP A 128 2.91 2.97 12.60
C ASP A 128 1.96 3.93 13.29
N GLN A 129 2.27 5.24 13.29
CA GLN A 129 1.39 6.24 13.86
C GLN A 129 0.04 6.29 13.13
N ARG A 130 0.02 6.19 11.81
CA ARG A 130 -1.25 6.17 11.05
C ARG A 130 -2.12 4.95 11.33
N ILE A 131 -1.49 3.79 11.50
CA ILE A 131 -2.20 2.59 11.93
C ILE A 131 -2.84 2.83 13.29
N ARG A 132 -2.09 3.39 14.25
CA ARG A 132 -2.61 3.72 15.58
C ARG A 132 -3.76 4.71 15.51
N ASP A 133 -3.61 5.82 14.80
CA ASP A 133 -4.65 6.86 14.66
C ASP A 133 -5.94 6.30 14.08
N ARG A 134 -5.84 5.47 13.03
CA ARG A 134 -7.01 4.82 12.43
C ARG A 134 -7.66 3.87 13.42
N VAL A 135 -6.90 2.97 14.05
CA VAL A 135 -7.43 2.01 15.02
C VAL A 135 -8.09 2.74 16.19
N GLU A 136 -7.46 3.79 16.71
CA GLU A 136 -7.99 4.61 17.78
C GLU A 136 -9.30 5.29 17.38
N SER A 137 -9.39 5.87 16.17
CA SER A 137 -10.64 6.47 15.68
C SER A 137 -11.78 5.44 15.59
N ILE A 138 -11.48 4.21 15.14
CA ILE A 138 -12.43 3.10 15.11
C ILE A 138 -12.87 2.78 16.54
N LEU A 139 -11.93 2.64 17.48
CA LEU A 139 -12.19 2.33 18.89
C LEU A 139 -13.05 3.40 19.59
N LYS A 140 -12.84 4.68 19.25
CA LYS A 140 -13.60 5.81 19.81
C LYS A 140 -14.91 6.11 19.06
N ARG A 141 -15.13 5.51 17.89
CA ARG A 141 -16.30 5.74 17.02
C ARG A 141 -16.34 7.20 16.56
N GLU A 142 -15.16 7.74 16.30
CA GLU A 142 -14.98 9.09 15.77
C GLU A 142 -15.01 9.08 14.24
N ASN A 143 -15.33 10.24 13.66
CA ASN A 143 -15.18 10.43 12.23
C ASN A 143 -13.72 10.22 11.81
N PRO A 144 -13.45 9.63 10.63
CA PRO A 144 -12.11 9.53 10.10
C PRO A 144 -11.47 10.92 9.98
N ARG A 145 -10.25 11.08 10.49
CA ARG A 145 -9.50 12.33 10.32
C ARG A 145 -9.03 12.42 8.87
N LEU A 146 -9.14 13.60 8.29
CA LEU A 146 -8.56 13.87 6.97
C LEU A 146 -7.04 13.81 7.10
N THR A 147 -6.44 12.84 6.42
CA THR A 147 -4.99 12.74 6.31
C THR A 147 -4.60 13.03 4.86
N PHE A 148 -3.91 14.15 4.66
CA PHE A 148 -3.32 14.51 3.38
C PHE A 148 -1.85 14.11 3.41
N PHE A 149 -1.47 13.19 2.52
CA PHE A 149 -0.12 12.65 2.28
C PHE A 149 0.47 11.84 3.40
#